data_AF-A0A2L2N5A5-F1
#
_entry.id   AF-A0A2L2N5A5-F1
#
_cell.length_a   1.000
_cell.length_b   1.000
_cell.length_c   1.000
_cell.angle_alpha   90.00
_cell.angle_beta   90.00
_cell.angle_gamma   90.00
#
_symmetry.space_group_name_H-M   'P 1'
#
loop_
_entity.id
_entity.type
_entity.pdbx_description
1 polymer ?
#
loop_
_entity_poly.entity_id
_entity_poly.type
_entity_poly.pdbx_seq_one_letter_code
_entity_poly.pdbx_strand_id
1 'polypeptide(L)'
;MNPKWTDQELGIIEAKAELYTPKQIASILKRHGYFRTPIAIATKLWALGYSTSPFLDNYSSAEIARVLCVHSTTVSGWVRRGWLKTSRRSSKRYQVRRWHLKNFFDNPPQHLKKRIASIDSEAINYLLGRKA
;
A
#
# COMPACT_ATOMS: atom_id res chain seq x y z
N MET A 1 -3.73 16.61 -28.98
CA MET A 1 -3.94 17.39 -27.75
C MET A 1 -3.96 16.45 -26.56
N ASN A 2 -3.16 16.70 -25.51
CA ASN A 2 -3.37 16.01 -24.24
C ASN A 2 -4.64 16.60 -23.59
N PRO A 3 -5.70 15.82 -23.32
CA PRO A 3 -6.87 16.35 -22.67
C PRO A 3 -6.47 16.96 -21.32
N LYS A 4 -6.87 18.20 -21.03
CA LYS A 4 -6.62 18.84 -19.74
C LYS A 4 -7.19 17.95 -18.62
N TRP A 5 -6.52 17.91 -17.49
CA TRP A 5 -7.04 17.24 -16.29
C TRP A 5 -8.22 18.05 -15.77
N THR A 6 -9.36 17.40 -15.55
CA THR A 6 -10.54 18.02 -14.92
C THR A 6 -10.44 17.96 -13.40
N ASP A 7 -11.13 18.86 -12.70
CA ASP A 7 -11.15 18.87 -11.23
C ASP A 7 -11.71 17.57 -10.64
N GLN A 8 -12.67 16.94 -11.32
CA GLN A 8 -13.20 15.63 -10.93
C GLN A 8 -12.14 14.52 -11.03
N GLU A 9 -11.33 14.51 -12.10
CA GLU A 9 -10.21 13.57 -12.21
C GLU A 9 -9.17 13.80 -11.10
N LEU A 10 -8.87 15.06 -10.79
CA LEU A 10 -7.92 15.42 -9.74
C LEU A 10 -8.42 14.97 -8.37
N GLY A 11 -9.69 15.22 -8.04
CA GLY A 11 -10.28 14.75 -6.78
C GLY A 11 -10.24 13.22 -6.63
N ILE A 12 -10.44 12.47 -7.72
CA ILE A 12 -10.28 11.01 -7.72
C ILE A 12 -8.82 10.63 -7.50
N ILE A 13 -7.87 11.28 -8.19
CA ILE A 13 -6.44 11.00 -8.04
C ILE A 13 -6.00 11.23 -6.61
N GLU A 14 -6.25 12.42 -6.05
CA GLU A 14 -5.81 12.78 -4.70
C GLU A 14 -6.42 11.86 -3.64
N ALA A 15 -7.72 11.55 -3.73
CA ALA A 15 -8.39 10.63 -2.82
C ALA A 15 -7.88 9.17 -2.89
N LYS A 16 -7.11 8.81 -3.92
CA LYS A 16 -6.58 7.45 -4.13
C LYS A 16 -5.06 7.38 -4.16
N ALA A 17 -4.38 8.52 -4.26
CA ALA A 17 -2.95 8.65 -4.51
C ALA A 17 -2.10 7.85 -3.52
N GLU A 18 -2.53 7.82 -2.27
CA GLU A 18 -1.77 7.15 -1.22
C GLU A 18 -2.11 5.66 -1.04
N LEU A 19 -3.20 5.19 -1.64
CA LEU A 19 -3.77 3.85 -1.40
C LEU A 19 -3.68 2.92 -2.61
N TYR A 20 -3.56 3.47 -3.81
CA TYR A 20 -3.69 2.74 -5.06
C TYR A 20 -2.52 3.00 -5.99
N THR A 21 -2.12 1.97 -6.75
CA THR A 21 -1.09 2.13 -7.79
C THR A 21 -1.64 2.91 -8.99
N PRO A 22 -0.78 3.50 -9.85
CA PRO A 22 -1.23 4.19 -11.07
C PRO A 22 -2.11 3.31 -11.97
N LYS A 23 -1.84 2.00 -12.04
CA LYS A 23 -2.66 1.02 -12.78
C LYS A 23 -4.06 0.85 -12.19
N GLN A 24 -4.17 0.84 -10.87
CA GLN A 24 -5.47 0.74 -10.20
C GLN A 24 -6.25 2.04 -10.30
N ILE A 25 -5.59 3.18 -10.17
CA ILE A 25 -6.19 4.51 -10.37
C ILE A 25 -6.71 4.62 -11.81
N ALA A 26 -5.97 4.13 -12.82
CA ALA A 26 -6.44 4.08 -14.21
C ALA A 26 -7.76 3.30 -14.35
N SER A 27 -7.87 2.15 -13.69
CA SER A 27 -9.09 1.35 -13.68
C SER A 27 -10.25 2.06 -12.96
N ILE A 28 -9.98 2.82 -11.90
CA ILE A 28 -10.99 3.63 -11.21
C ILE A 28 -11.47 4.75 -12.13
N LEU A 29 -10.56 5.56 -12.69
CA LEU A 29 -10.86 6.64 -13.62
C LEU A 29 -11.68 6.15 -14.82
N LYS A 30 -11.33 4.99 -15.38
CA LYS A 30 -12.08 4.37 -16.49
C LYS A 30 -13.54 4.12 -16.14
N ARG A 31 -13.84 3.70 -14.89
CA ARG A 31 -15.23 3.50 -14.43
C ARG A 31 -16.02 4.80 -14.28
N HIS A 32 -15.33 5.93 -14.19
CA HIS A 32 -15.92 7.27 -14.19
C HIS A 32 -15.90 7.94 -15.59
N GLY A 33 -15.54 7.18 -16.65
CA GLY A 33 -15.50 7.69 -18.02
C GLY A 33 -14.19 8.38 -18.43
N TYR A 34 -13.17 8.39 -17.55
CA TYR A 34 -11.88 9.01 -17.84
C TYR A 34 -10.84 7.97 -18.23
N PHE A 35 -10.29 8.12 -19.44
CA PHE A 35 -9.32 7.18 -20.00
C PHE A 35 -7.91 7.75 -19.89
N ARG A 36 -7.24 7.49 -18.77
CA ARG A 36 -5.85 7.91 -18.52
C ARG A 36 -4.93 6.70 -18.46
N THR A 37 -3.76 6.80 -19.10
CA THR A 37 -2.75 5.75 -19.02
C THR A 37 -2.11 5.72 -17.62
N PRO A 38 -1.63 4.57 -17.14
CA PRO A 38 -0.87 4.50 -15.89
C PRO A 38 0.32 5.46 -15.85
N ILE A 39 0.97 5.69 -16.99
CA ILE A 39 2.10 6.64 -17.12
C ILE A 39 1.61 8.07 -16.89
N ALA A 40 0.53 8.50 -17.55
CA ALA A 40 -0.01 9.85 -17.36
C ALA A 40 -0.42 10.10 -15.89
N ILE A 41 -0.98 9.09 -15.24
CA ILE A 41 -1.34 9.15 -13.83
C ILE A 41 -0.10 9.23 -12.95
N ALA A 42 0.93 8.43 -13.21
CA ALA A 42 2.19 8.51 -12.49
C ALA A 42 2.84 9.90 -12.62
N THR A 43 2.93 10.46 -13.83
CA THR A 43 3.42 11.82 -14.05
C THR A 43 2.60 12.85 -13.28
N LYS A 44 1.27 12.69 -13.25
CA LYS A 44 0.40 13.62 -12.54
C LYS A 44 0.54 13.49 -11.01
N LEU A 45 0.64 12.28 -10.48
CA LEU A 45 0.91 12.03 -9.06
C LEU A 45 2.25 12.66 -8.63
N TRP A 46 3.30 12.47 -9.43
CA TRP A 46 4.61 13.09 -9.17
C TRP A 46 4.53 14.62 -9.13
N ALA A 47 3.86 15.22 -10.11
CA ALA A 47 3.66 16.67 -10.16
C ALA A 47 2.83 17.22 -8.97
N LEU A 48 1.99 16.37 -8.36
CA LEU A 48 1.21 16.69 -7.16
C LEU A 48 1.93 16.31 -5.85
N GLY A 49 3.16 15.79 -5.91
CA GLY A 49 3.96 15.41 -4.73
C GLY A 49 3.65 14.03 -4.15
N TYR A 50 2.89 13.18 -4.84
CA TYR A 50 2.56 11.83 -4.39
C TYR A 50 3.56 10.77 -4.89
N SER A 51 3.58 9.63 -4.21
CA SER A 51 4.36 8.46 -4.63
C SER A 51 3.87 7.90 -5.98
N THR A 52 4.81 7.58 -6.86
CA THR A 52 4.56 6.96 -8.17
C THR A 52 4.99 5.51 -8.24
N SER A 53 5.30 4.89 -7.09
CA SER A 53 5.83 3.53 -7.06
C SER A 53 4.90 2.57 -7.83
N PRO A 54 5.44 1.76 -8.76
CA PRO A 54 4.64 0.78 -9.50
C PRO A 54 4.19 -0.37 -8.60
N PHE A 55 4.83 -0.53 -7.43
CA PHE A 55 4.52 -1.56 -6.45
C PHE A 55 3.45 -1.06 -5.48
N LEU A 56 2.61 -1.98 -5.01
CA LEU A 56 1.67 -1.71 -3.93
C LEU A 56 2.45 -1.17 -2.72
N ASP A 57 2.23 0.10 -2.40
CA ASP A 57 2.69 0.69 -1.14
C ASP A 57 1.77 0.28 0.02
N ASN A 58 0.86 -0.67 -0.22
CA ASN A 58 -0.25 -1.04 0.64
C ASN A 58 -0.56 -2.54 0.50
N TYR A 59 -0.47 -3.28 1.59
CA TYR A 59 -0.75 -4.71 1.64
C TYR A 59 -2.01 -5.00 2.46
N SER A 60 -2.77 -6.00 2.06
CA SER A 60 -3.77 -6.63 2.95
C SER A 60 -3.09 -7.56 3.95
N SER A 61 -3.74 -7.85 5.08
CA SER A 61 -3.23 -8.84 6.05
C SER A 61 -3.01 -10.21 5.43
N ALA A 62 -3.81 -10.60 4.43
CA ALA A 62 -3.65 -11.87 3.72
C ALA A 62 -2.38 -11.90 2.86
N GLU A 63 -2.07 -10.79 2.18
CA GLU A 63 -0.84 -10.69 1.37
C GLU A 63 0.41 -10.70 2.26
N ILE A 64 0.40 -9.96 3.38
CA ILE A 64 1.49 -9.98 4.35
C ILE A 64 1.68 -11.40 4.90
N ALA A 65 0.59 -12.04 5.33
CA ALA A 65 0.63 -13.38 5.91
C ALA A 65 1.25 -14.40 4.95
N ARG A 66 0.83 -14.34 3.68
CA ARG A 66 1.36 -15.20 2.61
C ARG A 66 2.86 -14.99 2.40
N VAL A 67 3.34 -13.74 2.34
CA VAL A 67 4.76 -13.45 2.12
C VAL A 67 5.60 -13.87 3.33
N LEU A 68 5.13 -13.61 4.55
CA LEU A 68 5.85 -13.96 5.77
C LEU A 68 5.71 -15.44 6.16
N CYS A 69 4.99 -16.25 5.39
CA CYS A 69 4.66 -17.65 5.72
C CYS A 69 4.04 -17.81 7.12
N VAL A 70 3.15 -16.89 7.52
CA VAL A 70 2.41 -16.96 8.80
C VAL A 70 0.91 -17.05 8.56
N HIS A 71 0.16 -17.49 9.57
CA HIS A 71 -1.30 -17.52 9.48
C HIS A 71 -1.90 -16.10 9.43
N SER A 72 -2.94 -15.89 8.63
CA SER A 72 -3.59 -14.57 8.41
C SER A 72 -4.16 -13.93 9.68
N THR A 73 -4.58 -14.76 10.66
CA THR A 73 -5.03 -14.29 11.98
C THR A 73 -3.88 -13.70 12.81
N THR A 74 -2.63 -14.10 12.56
CA THR A 74 -1.45 -13.53 13.23
C THR A 74 -1.31 -12.06 12.85
N VAL A 75 -1.33 -11.75 11.56
CA VAL A 75 -1.25 -10.38 11.05
C VAL A 75 -2.46 -9.56 11.49
N SER A 76 -3.65 -10.16 11.44
CA SER A 76 -4.88 -9.52 11.95
C SER A 76 -4.81 -9.22 13.45
N GLY A 77 -4.15 -10.08 14.22
CA GLY A 77 -3.89 -9.88 15.65
C GLY A 77 -2.97 -8.69 15.90
N TRP A 78 -1.91 -8.53 15.09
CA TRP A 78 -1.02 -7.35 15.16
C TRP A 78 -1.79 -6.05 14.90
N VAL A 79 -2.70 -6.05 13.94
CA VAL A 79 -3.58 -4.91 13.63
C VAL A 79 -4.54 -4.62 14.79
N ARG A 80 -5.27 -5.63 15.28
CA ARG A 80 -6.25 -5.47 16.36
C ARG A 80 -5.63 -4.95 17.66
N ARG A 81 -4.38 -5.33 17.93
CA ARG A 81 -3.62 -4.86 19.10
C ARG A 81 -2.95 -3.50 18.88
N GLY A 82 -3.12 -2.89 17.71
CA GLY A 82 -2.55 -1.57 17.37
C GLY A 82 -1.05 -1.59 17.08
N TRP A 83 -0.41 -2.76 17.00
CA TRP A 83 1.03 -2.87 16.73
C TRP A 83 1.34 -2.61 15.27
N LEU A 84 0.50 -3.12 14.37
CA LEU A 84 0.59 -2.86 12.95
C LEU A 84 -0.48 -1.85 12.55
N LYS A 85 -0.06 -0.63 12.24
CA LYS A 85 -0.96 0.44 11.83
C LYS A 85 -1.53 0.18 10.43
N THR A 86 -2.75 0.62 10.21
CA THR A 86 -3.48 0.44 8.96
C THR A 86 -4.19 1.71 8.53
N SER A 87 -4.35 1.90 7.22
CA SER A 87 -5.25 2.88 6.63
C SER A 87 -6.55 2.21 6.22
N ARG A 88 -7.69 2.87 6.44
CA ARG A 88 -9.00 2.34 6.03
C ARG A 88 -9.13 2.44 4.51
N ARG A 89 -9.42 1.32 3.84
CA ARG A 89 -9.66 1.25 2.39
C ARG A 89 -11.16 1.33 2.05
N SER A 90 -11.99 0.68 2.87
CA SER A 90 -13.45 0.74 2.82
C SER A 90 -14.05 0.51 4.20
N SER A 91 -15.37 0.59 4.34
CA SER A 91 -16.07 0.32 5.60
C SER A 91 -15.71 -1.02 6.25
N LYS A 92 -15.34 -2.03 5.45
CA LYS A 92 -15.02 -3.39 5.91
C LYS A 92 -13.58 -3.83 5.65
N ARG A 93 -12.75 -3.01 4.99
CA ARG A 93 -11.40 -3.40 4.58
C ARG A 93 -10.38 -2.34 4.94
N TYR A 94 -9.24 -2.79 5.46
CA TYR A 94 -8.09 -1.96 5.76
C TYR A 94 -6.88 -2.43 4.93
N GLN A 95 -5.88 -1.56 4.83
CA GLN A 95 -4.59 -1.85 4.21
C GLN A 95 -3.47 -1.38 5.11
N VAL A 96 -2.34 -2.06 5.05
CA VAL A 96 -1.12 -1.72 5.77
C VAL A 96 -0.16 -1.09 4.78
N ARG A 97 0.19 0.18 5.02
CA ARG A 97 1.19 0.87 4.20
C ARG A 97 2.57 0.24 4.38
N ARG A 98 3.43 0.30 3.36
CA ARG A 98 4.83 -0.15 3.48
C ARG A 98 5.56 0.56 4.62
N TRP A 99 5.34 1.87 4.79
CA TRP A 99 5.97 2.61 5.88
C TRP A 99 5.47 2.16 7.27
N HIS A 100 4.21 1.72 7.37
CA HIS A 100 3.71 1.09 8.59
C HIS A 100 4.38 -0.27 8.85
N LEU A 101 4.60 -1.08 7.81
CA LEU A 101 5.40 -2.31 7.92
C LEU A 101 6.83 -2.00 8.33
N LYS A 102 7.47 -1.01 7.70
CA LYS A 102 8.83 -0.58 8.04
C LYS A 102 8.89 -0.21 9.52
N ASN A 103 7.99 0.67 9.97
CA ASN A 103 7.95 1.07 11.38
C ASN A 103 7.72 -0.11 12.33
N PHE A 104 6.86 -1.06 11.96
CA PHE A 104 6.59 -2.26 12.76
C PHE A 104 7.80 -3.18 12.86
N PHE A 105 8.53 -3.41 11.76
CA PHE A 105 9.72 -4.28 11.75
C PHE A 105 10.96 -3.60 12.36
N ASP A 106 11.09 -2.29 12.21
CA ASP A 106 12.16 -1.52 12.85
C ASP A 106 11.91 -1.38 14.37
N ASN A 107 10.64 -1.30 14.80
CA ASN A 107 10.24 -1.11 16.20
C ASN A 107 9.19 -2.14 16.64
N PRO A 108 9.52 -3.45 16.64
CA PRO A 108 8.56 -4.48 16.99
C PRO A 108 8.25 -4.47 18.49
N PRO A 109 7.00 -4.81 18.89
CA PRO A 109 6.65 -5.03 20.30
C PRO A 109 7.61 -6.02 20.96
N GLN A 110 7.97 -5.78 22.23
CA GLN A 110 9.03 -6.54 22.93
C GLN A 110 8.84 -8.06 22.86
N HIS A 111 7.60 -8.54 23.03
CA HIS A 111 7.27 -9.97 23.00
C HIS A 111 7.22 -10.56 21.57
N LEU A 112 7.26 -9.74 20.52
CA LEU A 112 7.37 -10.19 19.12
C LEU A 112 8.79 -10.19 18.58
N LYS A 113 9.76 -9.53 19.24
CA LYS A 113 11.15 -9.42 18.76
C LYS A 113 11.75 -10.77 18.36
N LYS A 114 11.66 -11.78 19.23
CA LYS A 114 12.18 -13.13 18.94
C LYS A 114 11.48 -13.78 17.75
N ARG A 115 10.17 -13.61 17.64
CA ARG A 115 9.35 -14.20 16.56
C ARG A 115 9.58 -13.49 15.21
N ILE A 116 9.84 -12.19 15.23
CA ILE A 116 10.19 -11.44 14.01
C ILE A 116 11.61 -11.75 13.58
N ALA A 117 12.55 -11.91 14.51
CA ALA A 117 13.91 -12.33 14.21
C ALA A 117 14.00 -13.73 13.57
N SER A 118 13.01 -14.60 13.80
CA SER A 118 12.93 -15.93 13.16
C SER A 118 12.21 -15.92 11.80
N ILE A 119 11.66 -14.79 11.36
CA ILE A 119 11.06 -14.66 10.04
C ILE A 119 12.19 -14.48 9.03
N ASP A 120 12.03 -15.07 7.85
CA ASP A 120 12.93 -14.90 6.72
C ASP A 120 13.12 -13.40 6.38
N SER A 121 14.38 -12.95 6.45
CA SER A 121 14.77 -11.57 6.15
C SER A 121 14.50 -11.17 4.70
N GLU A 122 14.55 -12.11 3.75
CA GLU A 122 14.23 -11.84 2.34
C GLU A 122 12.75 -11.51 2.17
N ALA A 123 11.86 -12.26 2.84
CA ALA A 123 10.42 -11.99 2.84
C ALA A 123 10.10 -10.60 3.43
N ILE A 124 10.80 -10.20 4.50
CA ILE A 124 10.67 -8.86 5.08
C ILE A 124 11.18 -7.81 4.08
N ASN A 125 12.36 -8.01 3.48
CA ASN A 125 12.92 -7.07 2.52
C ASN A 125 12.03 -6.89 1.28
N TYR A 126 11.42 -7.96 0.79
CA TYR A 126 10.42 -7.93 -0.28
C TYR A 126 9.22 -7.03 0.08
N LEU A 127 8.64 -7.21 1.27
CA LEU A 127 7.53 -6.36 1.74
C LEU A 127 7.94 -4.89 1.92
N LEU A 128 9.21 -4.65 2.25
CA LEU A 128 9.74 -3.30 2.40
C LEU A 128 10.24 -2.69 1.08
N GLY A 129 10.12 -3.42 -0.05
CA GLY A 129 10.62 -2.99 -1.35
C GLY A 129 12.12 -2.70 -1.35
N ARG A 130 12.88 -3.33 -0.45
CA ARG A 130 14.35 -3.30 -0.46
C ARG A 130 14.79 -4.30 -1.54
N LYS A 131 15.82 -3.95 -2.32
CA LYS A 131 16.44 -4.92 -3.23
C LYS A 131 16.92 -6.11 -2.39
N ALA A 132 16.61 -7.32 -2.85
CA ALA A 132 17.23 -8.55 -2.36
C ALA A 132 18.73 -8.49 -2.62
#